data_AF-A0A9Q4D021-F1
#
_entry.id   AF-A0A9Q4D021-F1
#
_cell.length_a   1.000
_cell.length_b   1.000
_cell.length_c   1.000
_cell.angle_alpha   90.00
_cell.angle_beta   90.00
_cell.angle_gamma   90.00
#
_symmetry.space_group_name_H-M   'P 1'
#
loop_
_entity.id
_entity.type
_entity.pdbx_description
1 polymer ?
#
loop_
_entity_poly.entity_id
_entity_poly.type
_entity_poly.pdbx_seq_one_letter_code
_entity_poly.pdbx_strand_id
1 'polypeptide(L)'
;MTGEDPRRGGVGWAGADVVPEDLANDRCSTVDTRREAKRLRFAVKAVQDATGLAWGASFVDRMTTAKKLQQALGEHRDSLMFQDHVQATAKEAAKTGEDTFGYGVLHGVEFALQQQTAHDAEELLERLAGAS
;
A
#
# COMPACT_ATOMS: atom_id res chain seq x y z
N MET A 1 9.15 14.87 -50.71
CA MET A 1 10.39 14.56 -49.96
C MET A 1 10.27 15.31 -48.65
N THR A 2 9.51 14.68 -47.76
CA THR A 2 9.91 14.23 -46.40
C THR A 2 9.62 15.31 -45.37
N GLY A 3 8.37 15.28 -44.89
CA GLY A 3 8.00 15.91 -43.63
C GLY A 3 8.70 15.18 -42.50
N GLU A 4 9.47 15.93 -41.73
CA GLU A 4 10.15 15.45 -40.55
C GLU A 4 9.14 15.43 -39.40
N ASP A 5 8.79 14.23 -38.93
CA ASP A 5 7.91 13.98 -37.79
C ASP A 5 8.72 14.11 -36.49
N PRO A 6 8.41 15.09 -35.60
CA PRO A 6 9.19 15.32 -34.38
C PRO A 6 8.90 14.30 -33.26
N ARG A 7 8.11 13.24 -33.49
CA ARG A 7 7.74 12.25 -32.46
C ARG A 7 8.79 11.16 -32.18
N ARG A 8 10.09 11.43 -32.41
CA ARG A 8 11.19 10.53 -32.01
C ARG A 8 12.12 11.20 -31.00
N GLY A 9 11.69 11.23 -29.75
CA GLY A 9 12.54 11.49 -28.59
C GLY A 9 12.09 10.61 -27.44
N GLY A 10 12.87 9.57 -27.12
CA GLY A 10 12.58 8.64 -26.04
C GLY A 10 12.53 9.36 -24.69
N VAL A 11 11.47 9.14 -23.92
CA VAL A 11 11.31 9.72 -22.60
C VAL A 11 12.07 8.84 -21.61
N GLY A 12 13.30 9.24 -21.30
CA GLY A 12 14.01 8.75 -20.12
C GLY A 12 13.25 9.18 -18.87
N TRP A 13 12.90 8.23 -18.02
CA TRP A 13 12.37 8.46 -16.68
C TRP A 13 13.44 9.15 -15.81
N ALA A 14 13.51 10.47 -15.89
CA ALA A 14 14.27 11.31 -14.97
C ALA A 14 13.27 12.08 -14.10
N GLY A 15 12.76 11.39 -13.08
CA GLY A 15 11.83 11.96 -12.11
C GLY A 15 11.71 11.15 -10.82
N ALA A 16 12.68 10.27 -10.56
CA ALA A 16 12.89 9.75 -9.23
C ALA A 16 13.57 10.83 -8.38
N ASP A 17 13.28 10.80 -7.08
CA ASP A 17 14.08 11.43 -6.01
C ASP A 17 13.71 12.85 -5.59
N VAL A 18 12.45 13.05 -5.19
CA VAL A 18 12.17 13.60 -3.85
C VAL A 18 10.96 12.87 -3.28
N VAL A 19 11.20 11.72 -2.64
CA VAL A 19 10.19 11.21 -1.72
C VAL A 19 10.42 11.91 -0.39
N PRO A 20 9.41 12.61 0.16
CA PRO A 20 9.45 13.05 1.55
C PRO A 20 9.94 11.91 2.47
N GLU A 21 10.92 12.22 3.31
CA GLU A 21 11.64 11.24 4.14
C GLU A 21 10.69 10.57 5.15
N ASP A 22 9.63 11.26 5.55
CA ASP A 22 8.52 10.75 6.35
C ASP A 22 7.72 9.66 5.62
N LEU A 23 7.33 9.89 4.36
CA LEU A 23 6.64 8.90 3.53
C LEU A 23 7.54 7.71 3.19
N ALA A 24 8.86 7.93 3.02
CA ALA A 24 9.81 6.86 2.80
C ALA A 24 9.96 5.96 4.05
N ASN A 25 10.01 6.57 5.23
CA ASN A 25 10.07 5.86 6.51
C ASN A 25 8.76 5.09 6.79
N ASP A 26 7.60 5.69 6.47
CA ASP A 26 6.29 5.03 6.56
C ASP A 26 6.14 3.85 5.59
N ARG A 27 6.67 3.97 4.37
CA ARG A 27 6.70 2.83 3.43
C ARG A 27 7.60 1.69 3.91
N CYS A 28 8.73 2.01 4.54
CA CYS A 28 9.64 0.99 5.07
C CYS A 28 9.01 0.23 6.24
N SER A 29 8.46 0.97 7.21
CA SER A 29 7.81 0.41 8.40
C SER A 29 6.59 -0.46 8.05
N THR A 30 5.75 -0.03 7.10
CA THR A 30 4.59 -0.80 6.63
C THR A 30 4.99 -2.07 5.88
N VAL A 31 6.05 -2.02 5.07
CA VAL A 31 6.58 -3.20 4.35
C VAL A 31 7.15 -4.23 5.33
N ASP A 32 7.90 -3.80 6.33
CA ASP A 32 8.49 -4.68 7.33
C ASP A 32 7.42 -5.30 8.23
N THR A 33 6.47 -4.51 8.71
CA THR A 33 5.31 -4.99 9.49
C THR A 33 4.52 -6.04 8.69
N ARG A 34 4.29 -5.81 7.38
CA ARG A 34 3.62 -6.78 6.50
C ARG A 34 4.43 -8.06 6.33
N ARG A 35 5.77 -7.95 6.25
CA ARG A 35 6.67 -9.10 6.09
C ARG A 35 6.64 -9.98 7.34
N GLU A 36 6.65 -9.36 8.52
CA GLU A 36 6.54 -10.04 9.80
C GLU A 36 5.18 -10.69 10.01
N ALA A 37 4.08 -9.98 9.73
CA ALA A 37 2.72 -10.52 9.79
C ALA A 37 2.55 -11.74 8.85
N LYS A 38 3.10 -11.68 7.63
CA LYS A 38 3.14 -12.83 6.72
C LYS A 38 3.93 -13.99 7.30
N ARG A 39 5.13 -13.74 7.83
CA ARG A 39 5.97 -14.79 8.44
C ARG A 39 5.24 -15.47 9.60
N LEU A 40 4.61 -14.71 10.49
CA LEU A 40 3.80 -15.24 11.58
C LEU A 40 2.65 -16.11 11.04
N ARG A 41 1.90 -15.61 10.05
CA ARG A 41 0.77 -16.35 9.46
C ARG A 41 1.20 -17.68 8.84
N PHE A 42 2.31 -17.67 8.09
CA PHE A 42 2.85 -18.89 7.46
C PHE A 42 3.42 -19.87 8.48
N ALA A 43 4.12 -19.38 9.51
CA ALA A 43 4.61 -20.23 10.60
C ALA A 43 3.46 -20.93 11.32
N VAL A 44 2.41 -20.19 11.68
CA VAL A 44 1.22 -20.75 12.33
C VAL A 44 0.51 -21.77 11.43
N LYS A 45 0.32 -21.45 10.14
CA LYS A 45 -0.30 -22.39 9.20
C LYS A 45 0.53 -23.67 9.07
N ALA A 46 1.86 -23.56 9.00
CA ALA A 46 2.74 -24.72 8.96
C ALA A 46 2.64 -25.57 10.23
N VAL A 47 2.55 -24.96 11.42
CA VAL A 47 2.35 -25.70 12.68
C VAL A 47 0.97 -26.36 12.70
N GLN A 48 -0.09 -25.66 12.26
CA GLN A 48 -1.44 -26.23 12.20
C GLN A 48 -1.52 -27.43 11.25
N ASP A 49 -0.98 -27.29 10.04
CA ASP A 49 -0.96 -28.35 9.03
C ASP A 49 -0.10 -29.55 9.49
N ALA A 50 0.96 -29.32 10.27
CA ALA A 50 1.85 -30.38 10.78
C ALA A 50 1.34 -31.08 12.06
N THR A 51 0.62 -30.37 12.93
CA THR A 51 0.22 -30.91 14.24
C THR A 51 -1.22 -31.40 14.31
N GLY A 52 -2.10 -30.97 13.39
CA GLY A 52 -3.53 -31.33 13.41
C GLY A 52 -4.28 -30.86 14.68
N LEU A 53 -3.64 -30.06 15.53
CA LEU A 53 -4.21 -29.59 16.78
C LEU A 53 -5.32 -28.58 16.50
N ALA A 54 -6.48 -28.78 17.13
CA ALA A 54 -7.51 -27.76 17.20
C ALA A 54 -7.05 -26.69 18.21
N TRP A 55 -6.67 -25.52 17.70
CA TRP A 55 -6.22 -24.41 18.53
C TRP A 55 -7.43 -23.78 19.24
N GLY A 56 -7.26 -23.39 20.51
CA GLY A 56 -8.33 -22.74 21.27
C GLY A 56 -8.84 -21.44 20.60
N ALA A 57 -10.08 -21.06 20.88
CA ALA A 57 -10.76 -19.92 20.23
C ALA A 57 -9.95 -18.61 20.27
N SER A 58 -9.21 -18.35 21.36
CA SER A 58 -8.32 -17.19 21.50
C SER A 58 -7.23 -17.13 20.42
N PHE A 59 -6.65 -18.29 20.06
CA PHE A 59 -5.62 -18.35 19.04
C PHE A 59 -6.18 -18.12 17.63
N VAL A 60 -7.36 -18.68 17.35
CA VAL A 60 -8.09 -18.45 16.08
C VAL A 60 -8.44 -16.97 15.92
N ASP A 61 -8.86 -16.30 16.99
CA ASP A 61 -9.16 -14.86 16.96
C ASP A 61 -7.90 -14.01 16.70
N ARG A 62 -6.77 -14.33 17.34
CA ARG A 62 -5.48 -13.66 17.06
C ARG A 62 -5.05 -13.83 15.62
N MET A 63 -5.16 -15.04 15.06
CA MET A 63 -4.82 -15.30 13.67
C MET A 63 -5.72 -14.56 12.68
N THR A 64 -7.01 -14.46 13.01
CA THR A 64 -7.95 -13.68 12.22
C THR A 64 -7.62 -12.20 12.26
N THR A 65 -7.27 -11.67 13.43
CA THR A 65 -6.85 -10.28 13.63
C THR A 65 -5.56 -9.97 12.88
N ALA A 66 -4.56 -10.85 12.95
CA ALA A 66 -3.30 -10.70 12.19
C ALA A 66 -3.52 -10.72 10.67
N LYS A 67 -4.47 -11.54 10.18
CA LYS A 67 -4.84 -11.55 8.77
C LYS A 67 -5.50 -10.23 8.35
N LYS A 68 -6.41 -9.68 9.18
CA LYS A 68 -7.03 -8.38 8.91
C LYS A 68 -6.00 -7.26 8.90
N LEU A 69 -5.06 -7.26 9.85
CA LEU A 69 -3.97 -6.27 9.89
C LEU A 69 -3.15 -6.32 8.60
N GLN A 70 -2.79 -7.52 8.16
CA GLN A 70 -2.05 -7.72 6.91
C GLN A 70 -2.81 -7.23 5.67
N GLN A 71 -4.15 -7.23 5.70
CA GLN A 71 -4.99 -6.72 4.62
C GLN A 71 -5.05 -5.19 4.66
N ALA A 72 -5.34 -4.59 5.82
CA ALA A 72 -5.40 -3.14 5.98
C ALA A 72 -4.08 -2.45 5.58
N LEU A 73 -2.93 -3.00 6.01
CA LEU A 73 -1.61 -2.52 5.59
C LEU A 73 -1.35 -2.71 4.09
N GLY A 74 -1.96 -3.72 3.47
CA GLY A 74 -1.90 -3.93 2.03
C GLY A 74 -2.65 -2.85 1.28
N GLU A 75 -3.90 -2.60 1.68
CA GLU A 75 -4.77 -1.59 1.09
C GLU A 75 -4.19 -0.17 1.25
N HIS A 76 -3.64 0.15 2.41
CA HIS A 76 -2.92 1.41 2.65
C HIS A 76 -1.75 1.62 1.66
N ARG A 77 -0.93 0.59 1.45
CA ARG A 77 0.19 0.66 0.51
C ARG A 77 -0.27 0.76 -0.94
N ASP A 78 -1.29 0.00 -1.32
CA ASP A 78 -1.81 0.02 -2.68
C ASP A 78 -2.42 1.40 -2.98
N SER A 79 -3.04 2.03 -1.97
CA SER A 79 -3.54 3.40 -2.01
C SER A 79 -2.44 4.44 -2.24
N LEU A 80 -1.33 4.36 -1.51
CA LEU A 80 -0.14 5.21 -1.73
C LEU A 80 0.42 5.06 -3.15
N MET A 81 0.56 3.82 -3.62
CA MET A 81 1.06 3.54 -4.97
C MET A 81 0.13 4.08 -6.06
N PHE A 82 -1.18 4.03 -5.82
CA PHE A 82 -2.17 4.59 -6.74
C PHE A 82 -2.09 6.12 -6.79
N GLN A 83 -1.96 6.79 -5.64
CA GLN A 83 -1.77 8.24 -5.59
C GLN A 83 -0.51 8.69 -6.34
N ASP A 84 0.60 7.97 -6.20
CA ASP A 84 1.83 8.23 -6.96
C ASP A 84 1.59 8.12 -8.47
N HIS A 85 0.86 7.08 -8.90
CA HIS A 85 0.52 6.87 -10.30
C HIS A 85 -0.41 7.97 -10.85
N VAL A 86 -1.42 8.37 -10.08
CA VAL A 86 -2.35 9.46 -10.43
C VAL A 86 -1.60 10.78 -10.54
N GLN A 87 -0.67 11.05 -9.62
CA GLN A 87 0.13 12.27 -9.65
C GLN A 87 1.07 12.30 -10.87
N ALA A 88 1.73 11.19 -11.19
CA ALA A 88 2.56 11.08 -12.38
C ALA A 88 1.74 11.29 -13.67
N THR A 89 0.56 10.68 -13.74
CA THR A 89 -0.33 10.82 -14.91
C THR A 89 -0.86 12.24 -15.05
N ALA A 90 -1.23 12.90 -13.95
CA ALA A 90 -1.66 14.30 -13.96
C ALA A 90 -0.54 15.24 -14.45
N LYS A 91 0.73 14.97 -14.07
CA LYS A 91 1.89 15.74 -14.54
C LYS A 91 2.07 15.61 -16.06
N GLU A 92 1.86 14.42 -16.62
CA GLU A 92 1.94 14.23 -18.08
C GLU A 92 0.78 14.92 -18.81
N ALA A 93 -0.46 14.80 -18.31
CA ALA A 93 -1.63 15.50 -18.86
C ALA A 93 -1.46 17.04 -18.82
N ALA A 94 -0.91 17.57 -17.72
CA ALA A 94 -0.62 19.00 -17.63
C ALA A 94 0.38 19.48 -18.70
N LYS A 95 1.39 18.65 -19.06
CA LYS A 95 2.36 18.97 -20.10
C LYS A 95 1.75 19.01 -21.50
N THR A 96 0.72 18.20 -21.75
CA THR A 96 -0.03 18.20 -23.03
C THR A 96 -1.12 19.26 -23.08
N GLY A 97 -1.34 20.00 -21.99
CA GLY A 97 -2.38 21.02 -21.87
C GLY A 97 -3.78 20.45 -21.64
N GLU A 98 -3.87 19.18 -21.23
CA GLU A 98 -5.13 18.52 -20.87
C GLU A 98 -5.63 18.97 -19.49
N ASP A 99 -6.94 18.88 -19.27
CA ASP A 99 -7.54 19.15 -17.96
C ASP A 99 -7.09 18.11 -16.93
N THR A 100 -6.70 18.58 -15.75
CA THR A 100 -6.18 17.75 -14.66
C THR A 100 -7.09 17.67 -13.44
N PHE A 101 -8.24 18.36 -13.45
CA PHE A 101 -9.16 18.41 -12.32
C PHE A 101 -9.60 17.00 -11.85
N GLY A 102 -9.89 16.11 -12.80
CA GLY A 102 -10.29 14.73 -12.52
C GLY A 102 -9.24 13.93 -11.74
N TYR A 103 -7.94 14.14 -12.02
CA TYR A 103 -6.87 13.49 -11.26
C TYR A 103 -6.79 14.00 -9.81
N GLY A 104 -7.07 15.29 -9.59
CA GLY A 104 -7.15 15.87 -8.25
C GLY A 104 -8.29 15.27 -7.42
N VAL A 105 -9.47 15.07 -8.02
CA VAL A 105 -10.60 14.39 -7.36
C VAL A 105 -10.23 12.95 -6.99
N LEU A 106 -9.63 12.23 -7.93
CA LEU A 106 -9.22 10.84 -7.74
C LEU A 106 -8.19 10.70 -6.61
N HIS A 107 -7.20 11.60 -6.56
CA HIS A 107 -6.24 11.66 -5.46
C HIS A 107 -6.92 11.93 -4.12
N GLY A 108 -7.90 12.84 -4.06
CA GLY A 108 -8.63 13.16 -2.83
C GLY A 108 -9.44 11.98 -2.28
N VAL A 109 -10.12 11.23 -3.16
CA VAL A 109 -10.85 10.01 -2.78
C VAL A 109 -9.88 8.96 -2.24
N GLU A 110 -8.76 8.76 -2.92
CA GLU A 110 -7.77 7.76 -2.51
C GLU A 110 -7.10 8.12 -1.18
N PHE A 111 -6.82 9.40 -0.95
CA PHE A 111 -6.26 9.88 0.32
C PHE A 111 -7.19 9.60 1.51
N ALA A 112 -8.51 9.69 1.33
CA ALA A 112 -9.47 9.33 2.37
C ALA A 112 -9.43 7.81 2.67
N LEU A 113 -9.29 6.97 1.65
CA LEU A 113 -9.14 5.52 1.82
C LEU A 113 -7.83 5.16 2.54
N GLN A 114 -6.73 5.83 2.19
CA GLN A 114 -5.44 5.67 2.85
C GLN A 114 -5.54 5.95 4.36
N GLN A 115 -6.24 7.02 4.76
CA GLN A 115 -6.41 7.37 6.17
C GLN A 115 -7.26 6.33 6.91
N GLN A 116 -8.35 5.84 6.29
CA GLN A 116 -9.17 4.80 6.90
C GLN A 116 -8.38 3.52 7.13
N THR A 117 -7.63 3.07 6.12
CA THR A 117 -6.83 1.84 6.20
C THR A 117 -5.67 1.94 7.18
N ALA A 118 -5.11 3.14 7.38
CA ALA A 118 -4.13 3.41 8.44
C ALA A 118 -4.76 3.27 9.83
N HIS A 119 -5.92 3.89 10.05
CA HIS A 119 -6.66 3.79 11.30
C HIS A 119 -7.05 2.33 11.62
N ASP A 120 -7.58 1.60 10.63
CA ASP A 120 -7.93 0.19 10.79
C ASP A 120 -6.70 -0.66 11.18
N ALA A 121 -5.53 -0.37 10.60
CA ALA A 121 -4.29 -1.06 10.94
C ALA A 121 -3.85 -0.77 12.40
N GLU A 122 -3.98 0.48 12.85
CA GLU A 122 -3.68 0.87 14.23
C GLU A 122 -4.59 0.15 15.24
N GLU A 123 -5.91 0.17 15.00
CA GLU A 123 -6.89 -0.53 15.86
C GLU A 123 -6.59 -2.05 15.94
N LEU A 124 -6.22 -2.66 14.81
CA LEU A 124 -5.89 -4.08 14.76
C LEU A 124 -4.56 -4.41 15.46
N LEU A 125 -3.59 -3.50 15.44
CA LEU A 125 -2.35 -3.61 16.21
C LEU A 125 -2.62 -3.55 17.71
N GLU A 126 -3.42 -2.58 18.16
CA GLU A 126 -3.81 -2.47 19.57
C GLU A 126 -4.54 -3.73 20.05
N ARG A 127 -5.46 -4.25 19.24
CA ARG A 127 -6.18 -5.48 19.56
C ARG A 127 -5.27 -6.71 19.64
N LEU A 128 -4.22 -6.78 18.82
CA LEU A 128 -3.22 -7.84 18.91
C LEU A 128 -2.35 -7.70 20.16
N ALA A 129 -1.97 -6.47 20.54
CA ALA A 129 -1.15 -6.17 21.70
C ALA A 129 -1.90 -6.36 23.04
N GLY A 130 -3.18 -5.97 23.08
CA GLY A 130 -4.04 -6.08 24.26
C GLY A 130 -4.58 -7.49 24.54
N ALA A 131 -4.31 -8.46 23.67
CA ALA A 131 -4.71 -9.87 23.85
C ALA A 131 -3.68 -10.70 24.66
N SER A 132 -2.80 -10.04 25.42
CA SER A 132 -1.79 -10.63 26.30
C SER A 132 -2.33 -10.99 27.69
#